data_AF-A0A1I1J3A2-F1
#
_entry.id   AF-A0A1I1J3A2-F1
#
_cell.length_a   1.000
_cell.length_b   1.000
_cell.length_c   1.000
_cell.angle_alpha   90.00
_cell.angle_beta   90.00
_cell.angle_gamma   90.00
#
_symmetry.space_group_name_H-M   'P 1'
#
loop_
_entity.id
_entity.type
_entity.pdbx_description
1 polymer ?
#
loop_
_entity_poly.entity_id
_entity_poly.type
_entity_poly.pdbx_seq_one_letter_code
_entity_poly.pdbx_strand_id
1 'polypeptide(L)' 'MNIHLCKGDETLQQALEYINQNDSEGRKYTFDAENDRCYVGDEAFVNAPVIINYKNQYYALHIV' A
#
# COMPACT_ATOMS: atom_id res chain seq x y z
N MET A 1 1.99 -7.90 -7.91
CA MET A 1 1.16 -6.93 -7.16
C MET A 1 0.55 -7.66 -5.96
N ASN A 2 0.81 -7.17 -4.75
CA ASN A 2 0.19 -7.63 -3.50
C ASN A 2 -0.79 -6.56 -2.99
N ILE A 3 -1.90 -6.94 -2.36
CA ILE A 3 -2.87 -5.98 -1.80
C ILE A 3 -3.06 -6.25 -0.31
N HIS A 4 -2.69 -5.29 0.53
CA HIS A 4 -2.96 -5.31 1.96
C HIS A 4 -4.35 -4.74 2.23
N LEU A 5 -5.23 -5.56 2.77
CA LEU A 5 -6.58 -5.13 3.16
C LEU A 5 -6.57 -4.70 4.62
N CYS A 6 -6.76 -3.41 4.88
CA CYS A 6 -6.77 -2.92 6.24
C CYS A 6 -7.93 -3.52 7.04
N LYS A 7 -7.66 -4.00 8.26
CA LYS A 7 -8.67 -4.63 9.12
C LYS A 7 -9.06 -3.73 10.29
N GLY A 8 -10.36 -3.62 10.57
CA GLY A 8 -10.86 -2.91 11.74
C GLY A 8 -10.37 -1.46 11.80
N ASP A 9 -9.71 -1.12 12.91
CA ASP A 9 -9.16 0.21 13.17
C ASP A 9 -7.70 0.39 12.72
N GLU A 10 -7.19 -0.51 11.88
CA GLU A 10 -5.84 -0.40 11.33
C GLU A 10 -5.66 0.90 10.54
N THR A 11 -4.61 1.64 10.89
CA THR A 11 -4.22 2.87 10.21
C THR A 11 -3.33 2.57 9.01
N LEU A 12 -3.25 3.53 8.07
CA LEU A 12 -2.33 3.43 6.92
C LEU A 12 -0.86 3.23 7.35
N GLN A 13 -0.45 3.86 8.45
CA GLN A 13 0.90 3.73 8.99
C GLN A 13 1.16 2.31 9.52
N GLN A 14 0.20 1.74 10.25
CA GLN A 14 0.30 0.37 10.75
C GLN A 14 0.33 -0.66 9.60
N ALA A 15 -0.46 -0.43 8.55
CA ALA A 15 -0.43 -1.24 7.35
C ALA A 15 0.94 -1.18 6.66
N LEU A 16 1.52 0.01 6.51
CA LEU A 16 2.86 0.18 5.95
C LEU A 16 3.93 -0.53 6.78
N GLU A 17 3.88 -0.39 8.11
CA GLU A 17 4.80 -1.08 9.03
C GLU A 17 4.68 -2.60 8.91
N TYR A 18 3.46 -3.13 8.88
CA TYR A 18 3.20 -4.55 8.69
C TYR A 18 3.81 -5.06 7.38
N ILE A 19 3.56 -4.37 6.26
CA ILE A 19 4.10 -4.71 4.94
C ILE A 19 5.64 -4.72 4.98
N ASN A 20 6.25 -3.70 5.59
CA ASN A 20 7.70 -3.57 5.69
C ASN A 20 8.38 -4.58 6.63
N GLN A 21 7.64 -5.16 7.57
CA GLN A 21 8.12 -6.21 8.46
C GLN A 21 7.94 -7.62 7.87
N ASN A 22 6.96 -7.81 6.99
CA ASN A 22 6.57 -9.12 6.45
C ASN A 22 6.96 -9.31 4.98
N ASP A 23 7.64 -8.34 4.35
CA ASP A 23 8.18 -8.53 2.99
C ASP A 23 9.30 -9.59 3.01
N SER A 24 9.04 -10.69 2.32
CA SER A 24 9.96 -11.84 2.24
C SER A 24 11.27 -11.54 1.52
N GLU A 25 11.31 -10.48 0.71
CA GLU A 25 12.48 -10.06 -0.05
C GLU A 25 13.26 -8.95 0.67
N GLY A 26 12.82 -8.56 1.88
CA GLY A 26 13.45 -7.52 2.70
C GLY A 26 13.32 -6.11 2.11
N ARG A 27 12.41 -5.91 1.16
CA ARG A 27 12.17 -4.60 0.53
C ARG A 27 11.56 -3.63 1.53
N LYS A 28 11.81 -2.34 1.28
CA LYS A 28 11.20 -1.24 2.03
C LYS A 28 10.31 -0.43 1.12
N TYR A 29 9.11 -0.19 1.60
CA TYR A 29 8.07 0.55 0.92
C TYR A 29 7.77 1.85 1.66
N THR A 30 7.28 2.81 0.90
CA THR A 30 6.74 4.09 1.37
C THR A 30 5.53 4.49 0.52
N PHE A 31 4.73 5.41 1.03
CA PHE A 31 3.66 6.06 0.27
C PHE A 31 3.35 7.43 0.89
N ASP A 32 2.76 8.32 0.12
CA ASP A 32 2.19 9.60 0.49
C ASP A 32 0.66 9.49 0.45
N ALA A 33 0.01 9.64 1.60
CA ALA A 33 -1.44 9.47 1.72
C ALA A 33 -2.26 10.47 0.89
N GLU A 34 -1.71 11.63 0.52
CA GLU A 34 -2.39 12.64 -0.27
C GLU A 34 -2.19 12.40 -1.77
N ASN A 35 -0.98 12.00 -2.16
CA ASN A 35 -0.57 11.93 -3.57
C ASN A 35 -0.66 10.51 -4.17
N ASP A 36 -0.56 9.47 -3.36
CA ASP A 36 -0.51 8.07 -3.85
C ASP A 36 -1.88 7.37 -3.82
N ARG A 37 -2.95 8.12 -3.56
CA ARG A 37 -4.30 7.58 -3.71
C ARG A 37 -4.57 7.29 -5.18
N CYS A 38 -4.96 6.06 -5.48
CA CYS A 38 -5.23 5.59 -6.84
C CYS A 38 -6.59 4.88 -6.96
N TYR A 39 -6.99 4.61 -8.19
CA TYR A 39 -8.20 3.87 -8.53
C TYR A 39 -7.86 2.61 -9.32
N VAL A 40 -8.74 1.60 -9.22
CA VAL A 40 -8.57 0.34 -9.97
C VAL A 40 -8.56 0.64 -11.46
N GLY A 41 -7.46 0.27 -12.13
CA GLY A 41 -7.26 0.50 -13.56
C GLY A 41 -6.36 1.69 -13.89
N ASP A 42 -6.02 2.54 -12.91
CA ASP A 42 -5.01 3.59 -13.09
C ASP A 42 -3.63 2.99 -13.28
N GLU A 43 -2.75 3.69 -14.00
CA GLU A 43 -1.35 3.25 -14.17
C GLU A 43 -0.63 3.09 -12.82
N ALA A 44 -0.89 3.97 -11.85
CA ALA A 44 -0.34 3.86 -10.50
C ALA A 44 -0.79 2.57 -9.81
N PHE A 45 -2.06 2.19 -9.96
CA PHE A 45 -2.59 0.96 -9.38
C PHE A 45 -2.00 -0.28 -10.06
N VAL A 46 -1.95 -0.29 -11.40
CA VAL A 46 -1.48 -1.42 -12.21
C VAL A 46 0.01 -1.70 -11.98
N ASN A 47 0.81 -0.64 -11.85
CA ASN A 47 2.26 -0.76 -11.74
C ASN A 47 2.77 -0.86 -10.30
N ALA A 48 1.91 -0.68 -9.29
CA ALA A 48 2.33 -0.74 -7.90
C ALA A 48 2.79 -2.16 -7.50
N PRO A 49 3.95 -2.31 -6.84
CA PRO A 49 4.36 -3.59 -6.26
C PRO A 49 3.38 -4.03 -5.16
N VAL A 50 2.93 -3.08 -4.33
CA VAL A 50 1.99 -3.30 -3.23
C VAL A 50 0.94 -2.18 -3.22
N ILE A 51 -0.30 -2.55 -2.93
CA ILE A 51 -1.42 -1.63 -2.72
C ILE A 51 -1.90 -1.76 -1.28
N ILE A 52 -2.17 -0.65 -0.59
CA ILE A 52 -2.98 -0.66 0.63
C ILE A 52 -4.43 -0.34 0.24
N ASN A 53 -5.38 -1.17 0.69
CA ASN A 53 -6.78 -0.83 0.72
C ASN A 53 -7.17 -0.40 2.13
N TYR A 54 -7.48 0.87 2.31
CA TYR A 54 -7.94 1.43 3.57
C TYR A 54 -9.30 2.12 3.36
N LYS A 55 -10.34 1.58 4.01
CA LYS A 55 -11.72 2.12 3.95
C LYS A 55 -12.21 2.33 2.50
N ASN A 56 -11.99 1.33 1.64
CA ASN A 56 -12.31 1.34 0.20
C ASN A 56 -11.54 2.37 -0.64
N GLN A 57 -10.45 2.94 -0.11
CA GLN A 57 -9.50 3.76 -0.85
C GLN A 57 -8.22 2.97 -1.08
N TYR A 58 -7.63 3.10 -2.26
CA TYR A 58 -6.40 2.41 -2.63
C TYR A 58 -5.22 3.37 -2.62
N TYR A 59 -4.08 2.89 -2.12
CA TYR A 59 -2.83 3.65 -2.04
C TYR A 59 -1.71 2.82 -2.66
N ALA A 60 -1.04 3.38 -3.65
CA ALA A 60 0.07 2.73 -4.36
C ALA A 60 1.37 2.93 -3.58
N LEU A 61 2.01 1.83 -3.16
CA LEU A 61 3.28 1.88 -2.46
C LEU A 61 4.44 1.90 -3.46
N HIS A 62 5.49 2.62 -3.09
CA HIS A 62 6.74 2.73 -3.84
C HIS A 62 7.88 2.10 -3.05
N ILE A 63 8.88 1.55 -3.74
CA ILE A 63 10.11 1.06 -3.11
C ILE A 63 11.02 2.27 -2.78
N VAL A 64 11.66 2.22 -1.61
CA VAL A 64 12.69 3.19 -1.18
C VAL A 64 14.06 2.83 -1.74
#